data_AF-A0A1A7Y930-F1
#
_entry.id   AF-A0A1A7Y930-F1
#
_cell.length_a   1.000
_cell.length_b   1.000
_cell.length_c   1.000
_cell.angle_alpha   90.00
_cell.angle_beta   90.00
_cell.angle_gamma   90.00
#
_symmetry.space_group_name_H-M   'P 1'
#
loop_
_entity.id
_entity.type
_entity.pdbx_description
1 polymer ?
#
loop_
_entity_poly.entity_id
_entity_poly.type
_entity_poly.pdbx_seq_one_letter_code
_entity_poly.pdbx_strand_id
1 'polypeptide(L)'
;MSQQEQQDFEKSLEAVQVWFQAVQERLKANDITQGPREALEARLRETEKLHQMDHEGQLKMELVLIAAEKLLQSGDEELKNFTNTKVKELKSLWDETSTYIVHCHSRIEWVWLHWSEYLKAYEEFQLWLEKQRCVLDVHLEHQLDLKEKLWQVDQQQVVLSDIHSQGALLERLLDEAAALHSRTQDPSVDPQAQQKLQEDFNDVRDRAKDRLVLLQKISDDHKMFDSCVQKFQSWLLSKTRELMELVGQIGTIQNQLQALKILDDSVAGEEKALQHIETMVDCVQGNTSPAGAEAVQEQAEELRLGWQRLRQGLCEAQDGLHCRLDSHSQYLTRCQKLGEDIGGLRELLQGLDQELEETQESRSLSETSEEKMVGQWRKYSGVRRTLVGEDSQVDLLKSQLKELFRFAEDSRHLSDDVLAVVKEHQSVKSRANR
;
A
#
# COMPACT_ATOMS: atom_id res chain seq x y z
N MET A 1 58.26 -56.34 73.16
CA MET A 1 57.30 -55.26 72.87
C MET A 1 57.67 -54.06 73.70
N SER A 2 58.17 -53.02 73.06
CA SER A 2 58.59 -51.82 73.77
C SER A 2 57.41 -50.84 73.87
N GLN A 3 57.20 -50.26 75.04
CA GLN A 3 56.23 -49.17 75.27
C GLN A 3 56.42 -48.01 74.26
N GLN A 4 57.63 -47.89 73.70
CA GLN A 4 57.99 -46.94 72.66
C GLN A 4 57.27 -47.19 71.32
N GLU A 5 57.16 -48.44 70.85
CA GLU A 5 56.48 -48.77 69.58
C GLU A 5 54.99 -48.42 69.62
N GLN A 6 54.38 -48.58 70.80
CA GLN A 6 52.98 -48.25 71.03
C GLN A 6 52.75 -46.73 71.04
N GLN A 7 53.64 -45.97 71.69
CA GLN A 7 53.63 -44.51 71.65
C GLN A 7 53.87 -43.95 70.25
N ASP A 8 54.76 -44.56 69.46
CA ASP A 8 55.04 -44.12 68.09
C ASP A 8 53.83 -44.34 67.16
N PHE A 9 53.11 -45.45 67.35
CA PHE A 9 51.82 -45.70 66.68
C PHE A 9 50.75 -44.69 67.10
N GLU A 10 50.59 -44.43 68.40
CA GLU A 10 49.61 -43.45 68.90
C GLU A 10 49.87 -42.04 68.35
N LYS A 11 51.14 -41.59 68.33
CA LYS A 11 51.51 -40.28 67.77
C LYS A 11 51.23 -40.18 66.27
N SER A 12 51.56 -41.22 65.51
CA SER A 12 51.29 -41.23 64.06
C SER A 12 49.78 -41.28 63.77
N LEU A 13 49.01 -42.01 64.58
CA LEU A 13 47.55 -42.06 64.53
C LEU A 13 46.94 -40.67 64.78
N GLU A 14 47.37 -39.98 65.84
CA GLU A 14 46.92 -38.62 66.17
C GLU A 14 47.24 -37.64 65.04
N ALA A 15 48.46 -37.71 64.48
CA ALA A 15 48.87 -36.84 63.38
C ALA A 15 48.01 -37.00 62.12
N VAL A 16 47.65 -38.24 61.75
CA VAL A 16 46.73 -38.53 60.63
C VAL A 16 45.31 -38.04 60.95
N GLN A 17 44.82 -38.26 62.16
CA GLN A 17 43.47 -37.84 62.56
C GLN A 17 43.30 -36.31 62.53
N VAL A 18 44.29 -35.57 63.03
CA VAL A 18 44.29 -34.09 62.96
C VAL A 18 44.27 -33.62 61.51
N TRP A 19 45.04 -34.26 60.63
CA TRP A 19 45.05 -33.93 59.21
C TRP A 19 43.68 -34.17 58.56
N PHE A 20 43.06 -35.34 58.82
CA PHE A 20 41.71 -35.64 58.32
C PHE A 20 40.68 -34.63 58.80
N GLN A 21 40.70 -34.27 60.08
CA GLN A 21 39.76 -33.31 60.62
C GLN A 21 39.87 -31.95 59.91
N ALA A 22 41.10 -31.46 59.69
CA ALA A 22 41.33 -30.20 58.97
C ALA A 22 40.85 -30.26 57.51
N VAL A 23 41.09 -31.36 56.80
CA VAL A 23 40.62 -31.56 55.43
C VAL A 23 39.09 -31.62 55.38
N GLN A 24 38.46 -32.38 56.27
CA GLN A 24 37.01 -32.53 56.31
C GLN A 24 36.29 -31.23 56.70
N GLU A 25 36.85 -30.42 57.59
CA GLU A 25 36.30 -29.10 57.94
C GLU A 25 36.34 -28.15 56.74
N ARG A 26 37.47 -28.08 56.03
CA ARG A 26 37.59 -27.28 54.80
C ARG A 26 36.67 -27.78 53.70
N LEU A 27 36.54 -29.09 53.55
CA LEU A 27 35.65 -29.70 52.55
C LEU A 27 34.19 -29.33 52.82
N LYS A 28 33.72 -29.49 54.07
CA LYS A 28 32.36 -29.10 54.48
C LYS A 28 32.07 -27.62 54.24
N ALA A 29 33.05 -26.74 54.45
CA ALA A 29 32.88 -25.31 54.21
C ALA A 29 32.77 -24.95 52.72
N ASN A 30 33.36 -25.76 51.83
CA ASN A 30 33.35 -25.53 50.38
C ASN A 30 32.23 -26.29 49.65
N ASP A 31 31.61 -27.28 50.28
CA ASP A 31 30.59 -28.15 49.69
C ASP A 31 29.20 -27.49 49.53
N ILE A 32 29.18 -26.34 48.87
CA ILE A 32 28.01 -25.52 48.61
C ILE A 32 28.12 -24.87 47.24
N THR A 33 27.02 -24.91 46.47
CA THR A 33 26.94 -24.33 45.12
C THR A 33 26.25 -22.96 45.08
N GLN A 34 25.81 -22.45 46.22
CA GLN A 34 25.09 -21.18 46.31
C GLN A 34 26.01 -19.96 46.30
N GLY A 35 25.50 -18.86 45.76
CA GLY A 35 26.17 -17.58 45.65
C GLY A 35 26.70 -17.29 44.25
N PRO A 36 27.47 -16.19 44.13
CA PRO A 36 27.93 -15.69 42.85
C PRO A 36 28.99 -16.62 42.24
N ARG A 37 29.14 -16.52 40.93
CA ARG A 37 30.04 -17.33 40.13
C ARG A 37 31.50 -17.24 40.60
N GLU A 38 31.95 -16.07 41.02
CA GLU A 38 33.31 -15.85 41.55
C GLU A 38 33.53 -16.65 42.85
N ALA A 39 32.49 -16.79 43.67
CA ALA A 39 32.55 -17.62 44.87
C ALA A 39 32.64 -19.12 44.51
N LEU A 40 31.93 -19.58 43.48
CA LEU A 40 32.07 -20.94 42.96
C LEU A 40 33.49 -21.20 42.45
N GLU A 41 34.06 -20.26 41.70
CA GLU A 41 35.43 -20.38 41.20
C GLU A 41 36.46 -20.46 42.34
N ALA A 42 36.28 -19.65 43.39
CA ALA A 42 37.13 -19.69 44.58
C ALA A 42 37.04 -21.04 45.30
N ARG A 43 35.84 -21.61 45.44
CA ARG A 43 35.63 -22.94 46.04
C ARG A 43 36.20 -24.07 45.16
N LEU A 44 36.12 -23.92 43.83
CA LEU A 44 36.72 -24.87 42.91
C LEU A 44 38.24 -24.94 43.09
N ARG A 45 38.90 -23.77 43.14
CA ARG A 45 40.34 -23.68 43.44
C ARG A 45 40.68 -24.26 44.81
N GLU A 46 39.81 -24.09 45.80
CA GLU A 46 40.03 -24.61 47.15
C GLU A 46 39.91 -26.13 47.22
N THR A 47 38.91 -26.73 46.55
CA THR A 47 38.78 -28.19 46.45
C THR A 47 39.90 -28.82 45.63
N GLU A 48 40.42 -28.13 44.62
CA GLU A 48 41.61 -28.56 43.88
C GLU A 48 42.87 -28.58 44.78
N LYS A 49 43.04 -27.59 45.65
CA LYS A 49 44.10 -27.64 46.68
C LYS A 49 43.92 -28.79 47.65
N LEU A 50 42.69 -29.10 48.08
CA LEU A 50 42.42 -30.24 48.96
C LEU A 50 42.83 -31.55 48.28
N HIS A 51 42.52 -31.72 47.00
CA HIS A 51 42.98 -32.86 46.21
C HIS A 51 44.51 -32.92 46.08
N GLN A 52 45.20 -31.78 45.95
CA GLN A 52 46.68 -31.75 45.94
C GLN A 52 47.30 -32.14 47.29
N MET A 53 46.58 -31.97 48.40
CA MET A 53 47.04 -32.39 49.74
C MET A 53 46.98 -33.91 49.94
N ASP A 54 46.39 -34.67 49.01
CA ASP A 54 46.36 -36.14 49.07
C ASP A 54 47.75 -36.75 49.24
N HIS A 55 48.79 -36.18 48.63
CA HIS A 55 50.15 -36.71 48.80
C HIS A 55 50.64 -36.58 50.25
N GLU A 56 50.35 -35.45 50.91
CA GLU A 56 50.69 -35.28 52.33
C GLU A 56 49.93 -36.29 53.20
N GLY A 57 48.64 -36.49 52.91
CA GLY A 57 47.80 -37.47 53.59
C GLY A 57 48.30 -38.91 53.42
N GLN A 58 48.69 -39.28 52.19
CA GLN A 58 49.27 -40.59 51.87
C GLN A 58 50.54 -40.87 52.68
N LEU A 59 51.46 -39.90 52.74
CA LEU A 59 52.68 -40.03 53.54
C LEU A 59 52.38 -40.25 55.02
N LYS A 60 51.41 -39.53 55.59
CA LYS A 60 51.00 -39.73 57.00
C LYS A 60 50.36 -41.11 57.20
N MET A 61 49.54 -41.59 56.25
CA MET A 61 48.97 -42.93 56.27
C MET A 61 50.06 -44.02 56.20
N GLU A 62 51.07 -43.87 55.35
CA GLU A 62 52.22 -44.78 55.26
C GLU A 62 52.98 -44.89 56.59
N LEU A 63 53.21 -43.75 57.27
CA LEU A 63 53.86 -43.74 58.58
C LEU A 63 53.07 -44.54 59.63
N VAL A 64 51.74 -44.42 59.64
CA VAL A 64 50.86 -45.22 60.52
C VAL A 64 50.96 -46.72 60.18
N LEU A 65 50.99 -47.08 58.89
CA LEU A 65 51.12 -48.48 58.47
C LEU A 65 52.45 -49.09 58.91
N ILE A 66 53.57 -48.36 58.75
CA ILE A 66 54.89 -48.79 59.21
C ILE A 66 54.92 -48.97 60.74
N ALA A 67 54.31 -48.04 61.49
CA ALA A 67 54.22 -48.15 62.95
C ALA A 67 53.33 -49.32 63.38
N ALA A 68 52.21 -49.55 62.69
CA ALA A 68 51.30 -50.67 62.92
C ALA A 68 51.97 -52.03 62.68
N GLU A 69 52.78 -52.16 61.62
CA GLU A 69 53.46 -53.41 61.28
C GLU A 69 54.38 -53.90 62.41
N LYS A 70 55.08 -52.98 63.09
CA LYS A 70 55.89 -53.30 64.27
C LYS A 70 55.04 -53.86 65.42
N LEU A 71 53.85 -53.29 65.66
CA LEU A 71 52.92 -53.77 66.69
C LEU A 71 52.29 -55.12 66.34
N LEU A 72 52.10 -55.40 65.04
CA LEU A 72 51.56 -56.66 64.55
C LEU A 72 52.55 -57.84 64.68
N GLN A 73 53.84 -57.57 64.83
CA GLN A 73 54.87 -58.59 65.11
C GLN A 73 54.91 -59.00 66.60
N SER A 74 54.07 -58.41 67.45
CA SER A 74 53.97 -58.75 68.87
C SER A 74 53.44 -60.15 69.15
N GLY A 75 53.65 -60.67 70.36
CA GLY A 75 53.00 -61.91 70.82
C GLY A 75 51.60 -61.69 71.41
N ASP A 76 51.11 -60.45 71.42
CA ASP A 76 49.87 -60.03 72.09
C ASP A 76 48.73 -59.93 71.07
N GLU A 77 47.76 -60.84 71.17
CA GLU A 77 46.62 -60.91 70.25
C GLU A 77 45.61 -59.78 70.47
N GLU A 78 45.47 -59.24 71.69
CA GLU A 78 44.57 -58.11 71.94
C GLU A 78 45.11 -56.85 71.28
N LEU A 79 46.42 -56.59 71.42
CA LEU A 79 47.10 -55.46 70.79
C LEU A 79 47.06 -55.54 69.25
N LYS A 80 47.23 -56.73 68.68
CA LYS A 80 47.08 -56.95 67.23
C LYS A 80 45.68 -56.63 66.74
N ASN A 81 44.66 -57.13 67.45
CA ASN A 81 43.27 -56.91 67.09
C ASN A 81 42.91 -55.41 67.17
N PHE A 82 43.35 -54.73 68.23
CA PHE A 82 43.20 -53.29 68.37
C PHE A 82 43.87 -52.51 67.21
N THR A 83 45.14 -52.79 66.94
CA THR A 83 45.92 -52.14 65.87
C THR A 83 45.28 -52.35 64.50
N ASN A 84 44.89 -53.59 64.19
CA ASN A 84 44.20 -53.92 62.94
C ASN A 84 42.87 -53.18 62.79
N THR A 85 42.11 -53.05 63.88
CA THR A 85 40.84 -52.32 63.88
C THR A 85 41.07 -50.84 63.55
N LYS A 86 42.04 -50.20 64.20
CA LYS A 86 42.38 -48.79 63.97
C LYS A 86 42.89 -48.52 62.55
N VAL A 87 43.76 -49.40 62.03
CA VAL A 87 44.24 -49.28 60.64
C VAL A 87 43.10 -49.47 59.64
N LYS A 88 42.16 -50.39 59.88
CA LYS A 88 40.97 -50.58 59.03
C LYS A 88 40.07 -49.35 59.05
N GLU A 89 39.79 -48.78 60.23
CA GLU A 89 39.00 -47.55 60.38
C GLU A 89 39.64 -46.38 59.61
N LEU A 90 40.96 -46.19 59.73
CA LEU A 90 41.68 -45.14 59.01
C LEU A 90 41.65 -45.32 57.49
N LYS A 91 41.79 -46.55 57.00
CA LYS A 91 41.68 -46.84 55.57
C LYS A 91 40.27 -46.53 55.04
N SER A 92 39.23 -46.91 55.77
CA SER A 92 37.84 -46.54 55.41
C SER A 92 37.66 -45.03 55.37
N LEU A 93 38.14 -44.32 56.39
CA LEU A 93 38.05 -42.86 56.47
C LEU A 93 38.81 -42.17 55.34
N TRP A 94 39.97 -42.72 54.95
CA TRP A 94 40.74 -42.28 53.78
C TRP A 94 39.90 -42.40 52.52
N ASP A 95 39.41 -43.60 52.20
CA ASP A 95 38.64 -43.86 50.99
C ASP A 95 37.38 -43.00 50.93
N GLU A 96 36.67 -42.86 52.04
CA GLU A 96 35.49 -41.98 52.18
C GLU A 96 35.84 -40.50 51.93
N THR A 97 36.92 -40.00 52.55
CA THR A 97 37.32 -38.59 52.44
C THR A 97 37.82 -38.27 51.03
N SER A 98 38.68 -39.11 50.45
CA SER A 98 39.16 -38.94 49.07
C SER A 98 38.01 -38.97 48.07
N THR A 99 37.07 -39.91 48.23
CA THR A 99 35.87 -39.99 47.39
C THR A 99 35.00 -38.73 47.55
N TYR A 100 34.85 -38.22 48.77
CA TYR A 100 34.07 -37.02 49.03
C TYR A 100 34.73 -35.75 48.46
N ILE A 101 36.06 -35.61 48.50
CA ILE A 101 36.80 -34.51 47.85
C ILE A 101 36.50 -34.50 46.36
N VAL A 102 36.62 -35.66 45.69
CA VAL A 102 36.34 -35.78 44.25
C VAL A 102 34.89 -35.41 43.95
N HIS A 103 33.92 -35.94 44.68
CA HIS A 103 32.51 -35.61 44.47
C HIS A 103 32.19 -34.12 44.68
N CYS A 104 32.73 -33.51 45.73
CA CYS A 104 32.57 -32.09 46.01
C CYS A 104 33.17 -31.25 44.87
N HIS A 105 34.40 -31.56 44.46
CA HIS A 105 35.08 -30.86 43.37
C HIS A 105 34.29 -30.95 42.07
N SER A 106 33.94 -32.16 41.62
CA SER A 106 33.19 -32.37 40.38
C SER A 106 31.82 -31.70 40.40
N ARG A 107 31.13 -31.64 41.54
CA ARG A 107 29.84 -30.95 41.66
C ARG A 107 29.98 -29.44 41.47
N ILE A 108 30.97 -28.82 42.11
CA ILE A 108 31.22 -27.38 41.99
C ILE A 108 31.70 -27.05 40.57
N GLU A 109 32.62 -27.86 40.03
CA GLU A 109 33.14 -27.74 38.66
C GLU A 109 32.02 -27.79 37.63
N TRP A 110 31.12 -28.78 37.76
CA TRP A 110 29.98 -28.93 36.87
C TRP A 110 29.11 -27.67 36.83
N VAL A 111 28.77 -27.10 38.01
CA VAL A 111 27.92 -25.89 38.08
C VAL A 111 28.65 -24.69 37.48
N TRP A 112 29.93 -24.53 37.80
CA TRP A 112 30.75 -23.45 37.28
C TRP A 112 30.90 -23.52 35.75
N LEU A 113 31.14 -24.72 35.20
CA LEU A 113 31.28 -24.92 33.76
C LEU A 113 29.93 -24.68 33.03
N HIS A 114 28.83 -25.22 33.55
CA HIS A 114 27.50 -24.97 32.96
C HIS A 114 27.14 -23.48 32.98
N TRP A 115 27.44 -22.78 34.08
CA TRP A 115 27.26 -21.33 34.13
C TRP A 115 28.18 -20.62 33.13
N SER A 116 29.38 -21.14 32.86
CA SER A 116 30.31 -20.59 31.84
C SER A 116 29.76 -20.68 30.44
N GLU A 117 29.14 -21.81 30.11
CA GLU A 117 28.53 -22.03 28.81
C GLU A 117 27.27 -21.17 28.63
N TYR A 118 26.44 -21.10 29.67
CA TYR A 118 25.28 -20.21 29.71
C TYR A 118 25.67 -18.75 29.44
N LEU A 119 26.68 -18.21 30.14
CA LEU A 119 27.09 -16.82 29.97
C LEU A 119 27.54 -16.52 28.54
N LYS A 120 28.28 -17.44 27.91
CA LYS A 120 28.68 -17.28 26.50
C LYS A 120 27.47 -17.17 25.58
N ALA A 121 26.51 -18.10 25.73
CA ALA A 121 25.30 -18.10 24.92
C ALA A 121 24.42 -16.86 25.20
N TYR A 122 24.33 -16.43 26.45
CA TYR A 122 23.61 -15.23 26.87
C TYR A 122 24.24 -13.97 26.28
N GLU A 123 25.56 -13.80 26.35
CA GLU A 123 26.27 -12.65 25.79
C GLU A 123 26.12 -12.56 24.27
N GLU A 124 26.24 -13.69 23.56
CA GLU A 124 25.99 -13.75 22.12
C GLU A 124 24.55 -13.35 21.77
N PHE A 125 23.57 -13.83 22.54
CA PHE A 125 22.17 -13.47 22.35
C PHE A 125 21.89 -11.99 22.65
N GLN A 126 22.51 -11.43 23.70
CA GLN A 126 22.41 -10.01 24.02
C GLN A 126 22.99 -9.12 22.92
N LEU A 127 24.16 -9.49 22.38
CA LEU A 127 24.75 -8.78 21.24
C LEU A 127 23.85 -8.85 20.01
N TRP A 128 23.21 -10.00 19.77
CA TRP A 128 22.24 -10.14 18.69
C TRP A 128 21.01 -9.25 18.92
N LEU A 129 20.44 -9.23 20.13
CA LEU A 129 19.31 -8.36 20.50
C LEU A 129 19.65 -6.88 20.26
N GLU A 130 20.80 -6.42 20.72
CA GLU A 130 21.23 -5.03 20.57
C GLU A 130 21.41 -4.65 19.09
N LYS A 131 21.93 -5.58 18.27
CA LYS A 131 22.01 -5.40 16.82
C LYS A 131 20.61 -5.24 16.20
N GLN A 132 19.63 -6.06 16.61
CA GLN A 132 18.26 -5.94 16.11
C GLN A 132 17.61 -4.62 16.56
N ARG A 133 17.84 -4.18 17.80
CA ARG A 133 17.38 -2.87 18.29
C ARG A 133 17.91 -1.74 17.44
N CYS A 134 19.22 -1.71 17.19
CA CYS A 134 19.84 -0.72 16.32
C CYS A 134 19.21 -0.70 14.92
N VAL A 135 18.98 -1.86 14.30
CA VAL A 135 18.36 -1.96 12.97
C VAL A 135 16.93 -1.42 12.98
N LEU A 136 16.15 -1.72 14.02
CA LEU A 136 14.76 -1.29 14.14
C LEU A 136 14.62 0.18 14.55
N ASP A 137 15.64 0.77 15.20
CA ASP A 137 15.68 2.20 15.59
C ASP A 137 15.90 3.12 14.38
N VAL A 138 16.53 2.63 13.30
CA VAL A 138 16.70 3.41 12.08
C VAL A 138 15.33 3.75 11.49
N HIS A 139 15.07 5.05 11.33
CA HIS A 139 13.82 5.55 10.74
C HIS A 139 13.53 4.89 9.38
N LEU A 140 12.25 4.67 9.12
CA LEU A 140 11.77 4.11 7.87
C LEU A 140 12.08 5.08 6.72
N GLU A 141 12.90 4.64 5.78
CA GLU A 141 13.22 5.42 4.58
C GLU A 141 12.06 5.32 3.59
N HIS A 142 11.41 6.44 3.29
CA HIS A 142 10.33 6.49 2.33
C HIS A 142 10.87 6.26 0.91
N GLN A 143 10.27 5.31 0.20
CA GLN A 143 10.68 4.93 -1.15
C GLN A 143 9.90 5.69 -2.23
N LEU A 144 10.43 5.69 -3.45
CA LEU A 144 9.88 6.43 -4.59
C LEU A 144 8.63 5.77 -5.17
N ASP A 145 8.72 4.49 -5.55
CA ASP A 145 7.62 3.79 -6.21
C ASP A 145 7.04 2.62 -5.38
N LEU A 146 6.00 1.96 -5.91
CA LEU A 146 5.38 0.80 -5.28
C LEU A 146 6.33 -0.41 -5.20
N LYS A 147 7.20 -0.61 -6.19
CA LYS A 147 8.09 -1.76 -6.27
C LYS A 147 9.12 -1.73 -5.13
N GLU A 148 9.74 -0.58 -4.88
CA GLU A 148 10.68 -0.44 -3.75
C GLU A 148 9.97 -0.57 -2.38
N LYS A 149 8.75 -0.07 -2.25
CA LYS A 149 7.94 -0.25 -1.03
C LYS A 149 7.64 -1.72 -0.75
N LEU A 150 7.26 -2.49 -1.77
CA LEU A 150 7.04 -3.93 -1.66
C LEU A 150 8.35 -4.67 -1.32
N TRP A 151 9.47 -4.25 -1.88
CA TRP A 151 10.77 -4.81 -1.52
C TRP A 151 11.10 -4.58 -0.03
N GLN A 152 10.77 -3.43 0.54
CA GLN A 152 10.93 -3.20 1.98
C GLN A 152 10.02 -4.11 2.81
N VAL A 153 8.80 -4.39 2.35
CA VAL A 153 7.92 -5.39 3.00
C VAL A 153 8.59 -6.77 3.02
N ASP A 154 9.11 -7.22 1.89
CA ASP A 154 9.79 -8.52 1.78
C ASP A 154 11.03 -8.57 2.68
N GLN A 155 11.85 -7.52 2.68
CA GLN A 155 13.04 -7.43 3.55
C GLN A 155 12.64 -7.50 5.04
N GLN A 156 11.59 -6.78 5.44
CA GLN A 156 11.12 -6.78 6.82
C GLN A 156 10.53 -8.14 7.23
N GLN A 157 9.90 -8.88 6.31
CA GLN A 157 9.45 -10.25 6.58
C GLN A 157 10.62 -11.19 6.89
N VAL A 158 11.74 -11.05 6.18
CA VAL A 158 12.96 -11.82 6.48
C VAL A 158 13.47 -11.50 7.89
N VAL A 159 13.57 -10.21 8.23
CA VAL A 159 13.99 -9.79 9.59
C VAL A 159 13.08 -10.37 10.66
N LEU A 160 11.76 -10.33 10.45
CA LEU A 160 10.80 -10.88 11.40
C LEU A 160 10.90 -12.40 11.51
N SER A 161 11.15 -13.11 10.40
CA SER A 161 11.39 -14.55 10.39
C SER A 161 12.65 -14.90 11.19
N ASP A 162 13.74 -14.15 10.97
CA ASP A 162 15.00 -14.32 11.69
C ASP A 162 14.79 -14.11 13.20
N ILE A 163 14.06 -13.07 13.61
CA ILE A 163 13.72 -12.83 15.02
C ILE A 163 12.91 -14.00 15.62
N HIS A 164 11.88 -14.48 14.91
CA HIS A 164 11.10 -15.63 15.39
C HIS A 164 11.95 -16.89 15.52
N SER A 165 12.91 -17.12 14.63
CA SER A 165 13.80 -18.28 14.69
C SER A 165 14.65 -18.34 15.96
N GLN A 166 14.93 -17.17 16.57
CA GLN A 166 15.68 -17.09 17.83
C GLN A 166 14.84 -17.41 19.08
N GLY A 167 13.52 -17.59 18.95
CA GLY A 167 12.64 -17.92 20.08
C GLY A 167 13.05 -19.21 20.80
N ALA A 168 13.47 -20.24 20.06
CA ALA A 168 13.93 -21.51 20.66
C ALA A 168 15.23 -21.34 21.47
N LEU A 169 16.12 -20.44 21.04
CA LEU A 169 17.33 -20.11 21.79
C LEU A 169 17.00 -19.38 23.09
N LEU A 170 16.05 -18.44 23.04
CA LEU A 170 15.55 -17.75 24.22
C LEU A 170 14.96 -18.74 25.24
N GLU A 171 14.06 -19.63 24.82
CA GLU A 171 13.47 -20.65 25.70
C GLU A 171 14.54 -21.49 26.40
N ARG A 172 15.54 -21.96 25.64
CA ARG A 172 16.67 -22.70 26.20
C ARG A 172 17.48 -21.88 27.22
N LEU A 173 17.74 -20.60 26.94
CA LEU A 173 18.44 -19.73 27.88
C LEU A 173 17.64 -19.51 29.17
N LEU A 174 16.31 -19.39 29.08
CA LEU A 174 15.45 -19.24 30.26
C LEU A 174 15.43 -20.52 31.10
N ASP A 175 15.32 -21.69 30.47
CA ASP A 175 15.38 -22.99 31.16
C ASP A 175 16.73 -23.20 31.85
N GLU A 176 17.84 -22.88 31.17
CA GLU A 176 19.19 -22.95 31.73
C GLU A 176 19.38 -21.97 32.89
N ALA A 177 18.88 -20.74 32.78
CA ALA A 177 18.92 -19.75 33.85
C ALA A 177 18.12 -20.22 35.07
N ALA A 178 16.92 -20.78 34.89
CA ALA A 178 16.11 -21.33 35.97
C ALA A 178 16.81 -22.52 36.66
N ALA A 179 17.41 -23.41 35.87
CA ALA A 179 18.19 -24.53 36.39
C ALA A 179 19.42 -24.05 37.20
N LEU A 180 20.14 -23.04 36.71
CA LEU A 180 21.25 -22.41 37.43
C LEU A 180 20.77 -21.75 38.71
N HIS A 181 19.74 -20.91 38.66
CA HIS A 181 19.19 -20.23 39.83
C HIS A 181 18.75 -21.21 40.92
N SER A 182 18.14 -22.34 40.56
CA SER A 182 17.75 -23.37 41.53
C SER A 182 18.95 -23.89 42.35
N ARG A 183 20.14 -23.92 41.76
CA ARG A 183 21.39 -24.44 42.38
C ARG A 183 22.24 -23.37 43.03
N THR A 184 22.23 -22.16 42.48
CA THR A 184 23.13 -21.06 42.85
C THR A 184 22.44 -20.00 43.70
N GLN A 185 21.12 -19.84 43.57
CA GLN A 185 20.34 -18.75 44.19
C GLN A 185 20.91 -17.36 43.86
N ASP A 186 21.61 -17.24 42.73
CA ASP A 186 22.25 -15.99 42.33
C ASP A 186 21.23 -15.05 41.65
N PRO A 187 21.24 -13.74 41.99
CA PRO A 187 20.34 -12.76 41.40
C PRO A 187 20.51 -12.55 39.90
N SER A 188 21.69 -12.80 39.31
CA SER A 188 21.93 -12.55 37.88
C SER A 188 21.15 -13.48 36.95
N VAL A 189 20.66 -14.61 37.47
CA VAL A 189 19.88 -15.62 36.74
C VAL A 189 18.49 -15.86 37.37
N ASP A 190 18.08 -14.98 38.28
CA ASP A 190 16.81 -15.11 38.99
C ASP A 190 15.59 -14.90 38.07
N PRO A 191 14.35 -15.16 38.57
CA PRO A 191 13.15 -14.97 37.77
C PRO A 191 12.97 -13.55 37.23
N GLN A 192 13.49 -12.52 37.91
CA GLN A 192 13.40 -11.14 37.46
C GLN A 192 14.35 -10.88 36.27
N ALA A 193 15.58 -11.39 36.32
CA ALA A 193 16.52 -11.32 35.21
C ALA A 193 16.00 -12.08 33.97
N GLN A 194 15.39 -13.25 34.19
CA GLN A 194 14.74 -14.04 33.13
C GLN A 194 13.56 -13.28 32.51
N GLN A 195 12.69 -12.68 33.32
CA GLN A 195 11.58 -11.87 32.84
C GLN A 195 12.06 -10.70 31.99
N LYS A 196 13.11 -9.99 32.44
CA LYS A 196 13.68 -8.87 31.69
C LYS A 196 14.19 -9.31 30.32
N LEU A 197 14.92 -10.43 30.24
CA LEU A 197 15.39 -10.99 28.97
C LEU A 197 14.23 -11.30 28.01
N GLN A 198 13.15 -11.87 28.55
CA GLN A 198 11.95 -12.19 27.78
C GLN A 198 11.23 -10.93 27.29
N GLU A 199 11.14 -9.89 28.11
CA GLU A 199 10.58 -8.58 27.76
C GLU A 199 11.42 -7.89 26.68
N ASP A 200 12.75 -7.89 26.82
CA ASP A 200 13.68 -7.31 25.85
C ASP A 200 13.54 -7.95 24.46
N PHE A 201 13.38 -9.27 24.40
CA PHE A 201 13.11 -9.99 23.14
C PHE A 201 11.71 -9.69 22.58
N ASN A 202 10.69 -9.66 23.43
CA ASN A 202 9.32 -9.36 23.02
C ASN A 202 9.22 -7.95 22.42
N ASP A 203 9.88 -6.96 23.01
CA ASP A 203 9.95 -5.60 22.48
C ASP A 203 10.52 -5.57 21.05
N VAL A 204 11.68 -6.22 20.83
CA VAL A 204 12.30 -6.32 19.50
C VAL A 204 11.35 -6.98 18.49
N ARG A 205 10.72 -8.09 18.89
CA ARG A 205 9.76 -8.81 18.03
C ARG A 205 8.56 -7.96 17.68
N ASP A 206 7.97 -7.29 18.66
CA ASP A 206 6.72 -6.55 18.49
C ASP A 206 6.98 -5.27 17.67
N ARG A 207 8.09 -4.58 17.91
CA ARG A 207 8.55 -3.48 17.04
C ARG A 207 8.79 -3.92 15.59
N ALA A 208 9.39 -5.09 15.38
CA ALA A 208 9.60 -5.62 14.03
C ALA A 208 8.27 -5.96 13.33
N LYS A 209 7.27 -6.45 14.07
CA LYS A 209 5.90 -6.69 13.57
C LYS A 209 5.20 -5.39 13.23
N ASP A 210 5.26 -4.39 14.11
CA ASP A 210 4.63 -3.09 13.89
C ASP A 210 5.20 -2.39 12.65
N ARG A 211 6.52 -2.47 12.45
CA ARG A 211 7.17 -1.96 11.24
C ARG A 211 6.70 -2.69 9.98
N LEU A 212 6.50 -4.01 10.04
CA LEU A 212 5.96 -4.78 8.92
C LEU A 212 4.54 -4.35 8.58
N VAL A 213 3.66 -4.23 9.58
CA VAL A 213 2.27 -3.77 9.40
C VAL A 213 2.23 -2.37 8.78
N LEU A 214 3.10 -1.47 9.23
CA LEU A 214 3.23 -0.13 8.66
C LEU A 214 3.66 -0.18 7.18
N LEU A 215 4.71 -0.93 6.85
CA LEU A 215 5.19 -1.07 5.46
C LEU A 215 4.13 -1.69 4.54
N GLN A 216 3.38 -2.68 5.04
CA GLN A 216 2.27 -3.29 4.30
C GLN A 216 1.18 -2.27 4.02
N LYS A 217 0.75 -1.50 5.03
CA LYS A 217 -0.24 -0.44 4.85
C LYS A 217 0.22 0.59 3.81
N ILE A 218 1.46 1.08 3.90
CA ILE A 218 2.03 2.04 2.95
C ILE A 218 2.04 1.48 1.51
N SER A 219 2.36 0.19 1.35
CA SER A 219 2.38 -0.47 0.06
C SER A 219 0.98 -0.71 -0.50
N ASP A 220 0.03 -1.10 0.36
CA ASP A 220 -1.37 -1.34 -0.02
C ASP A 220 -2.08 -0.04 -0.42
N ASP A 221 -1.85 1.05 0.30
CA ASP A 221 -2.38 2.37 -0.03
C ASP A 221 -1.86 2.84 -1.41
N HIS A 222 -0.57 2.67 -1.68
CA HIS A 222 0.02 3.00 -3.00
C HIS A 222 -0.50 2.08 -4.11
N LYS A 223 -0.63 0.77 -3.85
CA LYS A 223 -1.19 -0.19 -4.81
C LYS A 223 -2.64 0.10 -5.16
N MET A 224 -3.44 0.55 -4.18
CA MET A 224 -4.82 0.96 -4.40
C MET A 224 -4.87 2.22 -5.28
N PHE A 225 -3.98 3.18 -5.04
CA PHE A 225 -3.79 4.36 -5.90
C PHE A 225 -3.47 3.98 -7.34
N ASP A 226 -2.45 3.18 -7.57
CA ASP A 226 -2.07 2.73 -8.91
C ASP A 226 -3.23 2.03 -9.62
N SER A 227 -3.99 1.19 -8.90
CA SER A 227 -5.17 0.51 -9.47
C SER A 227 -6.27 1.49 -9.89
N CYS A 228 -6.57 2.49 -9.06
CA CYS A 228 -7.58 3.51 -9.40
C CYS A 228 -7.11 4.39 -10.57
N VAL A 229 -5.83 4.81 -10.57
CA VAL A 229 -5.23 5.58 -11.67
C VAL A 229 -5.33 4.82 -12.99
N GLN A 230 -4.89 3.56 -13.04
CA GLN A 230 -4.95 2.75 -14.26
C GLN A 230 -6.37 2.54 -14.79
N LYS A 231 -7.33 2.31 -13.89
CA LYS A 231 -8.75 2.18 -14.26
C LYS A 231 -9.29 3.48 -14.85
N PHE A 232 -9.00 4.62 -14.20
CA PHE A 232 -9.47 5.92 -14.66
C PHE A 232 -8.80 6.34 -15.98
N GLN A 233 -7.50 6.09 -16.15
CA GLN A 233 -6.79 6.32 -17.42
C GLN A 233 -7.41 5.54 -18.58
N SER A 234 -7.68 4.24 -18.36
CA SER A 234 -8.30 3.37 -19.37
C SER A 234 -9.69 3.84 -19.73
N TRP A 235 -10.49 4.21 -18.73
CA TRP A 235 -11.81 4.77 -18.91
C TRP A 235 -11.77 6.10 -19.68
N LEU A 236 -10.88 7.01 -19.30
CA LEU A 236 -10.73 8.32 -19.93
C LEU A 236 -10.35 8.18 -21.41
N LEU A 237 -9.41 7.28 -21.73
CA LEU A 237 -9.03 6.98 -23.11
C LEU A 237 -10.21 6.43 -23.92
N SER A 238 -11.00 5.53 -23.33
CA SER A 238 -12.19 4.96 -23.98
C SER A 238 -13.23 6.04 -24.28
N LYS A 239 -13.53 6.91 -23.31
CA LYS A 239 -14.54 7.96 -23.46
C LYS A 239 -14.10 9.09 -24.40
N THR A 240 -12.80 9.39 -24.41
CA THR A 240 -12.22 10.30 -25.40
C THR A 240 -12.36 9.73 -26.82
N ARG A 241 -12.14 8.42 -27.01
CA ARG A 241 -12.35 7.77 -28.30
C ARG A 241 -13.82 7.79 -28.73
N GLU A 242 -14.73 7.49 -27.81
CA GLU A 242 -16.18 7.52 -28.05
C GLU A 242 -16.63 8.92 -28.51
N LEU A 243 -16.14 9.99 -27.89
CA LEU A 243 -16.40 11.36 -28.34
C LEU A 243 -15.90 11.60 -29.78
N MET A 244 -14.66 11.21 -30.08
CA MET A 244 -14.09 11.38 -31.43
C MET A 244 -14.91 10.65 -32.50
N GLU A 245 -15.38 9.45 -32.20
CA GLU A 245 -16.23 8.66 -33.10
C GLU A 245 -17.60 9.31 -33.31
N LEU A 246 -18.23 9.84 -32.26
CA LEU A 246 -19.52 10.54 -32.35
C LEU A 246 -19.44 11.83 -33.18
N VAL A 247 -18.36 12.60 -33.00
CA VAL A 247 -18.12 13.84 -33.78
C VAL A 247 -17.90 13.51 -35.26
N GLY A 248 -17.27 12.38 -35.58
CA GLY A 248 -17.05 11.91 -36.95
C GLY A 248 -18.23 11.20 -37.61
N GLN A 249 -19.31 10.92 -36.88
CA GLN A 249 -20.41 10.09 -37.38
C GLN A 249 -21.36 10.85 -38.32
N ILE A 250 -21.88 10.17 -39.33
CA ILE A 250 -22.93 10.69 -40.22
C ILE A 250 -24.28 10.19 -39.71
N GLY A 251 -25.11 11.10 -39.20
CA GLY A 251 -26.44 10.79 -38.66
C GLY A 251 -27.31 12.04 -38.54
N THR A 252 -28.55 11.89 -38.05
CA THR A 252 -29.40 13.06 -37.76
C THR A 252 -28.85 13.82 -36.56
N ILE A 253 -28.94 15.15 -36.60
CA ILE A 253 -28.42 16.01 -35.52
C ILE A 253 -29.05 15.65 -34.16
N GLN A 254 -30.33 15.28 -34.14
CA GLN A 254 -31.04 14.84 -32.93
C GLN A 254 -30.45 13.56 -32.32
N ASN A 255 -30.14 12.56 -33.14
CA ASN A 255 -29.53 11.31 -32.64
C ASN A 255 -28.13 11.57 -32.08
N GLN A 256 -27.35 12.43 -32.74
CA GLN A 256 -26.02 12.81 -32.27
C GLN A 256 -26.09 13.58 -30.94
N LEU A 257 -27.02 14.52 -30.79
CA LEU A 257 -27.24 15.25 -29.54
C LEU A 257 -27.66 14.32 -28.40
N GLN A 258 -28.53 13.34 -28.67
CA GLN A 258 -28.92 12.35 -27.66
C GLN A 258 -27.72 11.49 -27.23
N ALA A 259 -26.90 11.03 -28.17
CA ALA A 259 -25.71 10.24 -27.88
C ALA A 259 -24.67 11.04 -27.06
N LEU A 260 -24.41 12.30 -27.44
CA LEU A 260 -23.52 13.18 -26.67
C LEU A 260 -24.03 13.44 -25.26
N LYS A 261 -25.35 13.58 -25.08
CA LYS A 261 -25.93 13.74 -23.74
C LYS A 261 -25.70 12.52 -22.86
N ILE A 262 -25.92 11.31 -23.40
CA ILE A 262 -25.67 10.06 -22.65
C ILE A 262 -24.19 9.96 -22.28
N LEU A 263 -23.30 10.33 -23.21
CA LEU A 263 -21.86 10.36 -22.95
C LEU A 263 -21.50 11.40 -21.87
N ASP A 264 -22.07 12.60 -21.94
CA ASP A 264 -21.82 13.66 -20.95
C ASP A 264 -22.29 13.27 -19.55
N ASP A 265 -23.50 12.70 -19.44
CA ASP A 265 -24.03 12.18 -18.17
C ASP A 265 -23.11 11.09 -17.60
N SER A 266 -22.57 10.21 -18.45
CA SER A 266 -21.60 9.18 -18.06
C SER A 266 -20.26 9.78 -17.58
N VAL A 267 -19.76 10.83 -18.24
CA VAL A 267 -18.49 11.49 -17.87
C VAL A 267 -18.64 12.32 -16.59
N ALA A 268 -19.80 12.95 -16.39
CA ALA A 268 -20.15 13.65 -15.15
C ALA A 268 -20.23 12.70 -13.95
N GLY A 269 -20.79 11.49 -14.15
CA GLY A 269 -20.93 10.49 -13.09
C GLY A 269 -19.59 10.01 -12.49
N GLU A 270 -18.51 10.08 -13.27
CA GLU A 270 -17.18 9.59 -12.90
C GLU A 270 -16.31 10.65 -12.19
N GLU A 271 -16.82 11.87 -11.98
CA GLU A 271 -16.13 12.91 -11.20
C GLU A 271 -15.78 12.43 -9.78
N LYS A 272 -16.65 11.60 -9.18
CA LYS A 272 -16.41 11.02 -7.84
C LYS A 272 -15.20 10.09 -7.81
N ALA A 273 -14.94 9.36 -8.89
CA ALA A 273 -13.76 8.50 -8.99
C ALA A 273 -12.48 9.33 -9.03
N LEU A 274 -12.49 10.46 -9.75
CA LEU A 274 -11.39 11.42 -9.78
C LEU A 274 -11.14 12.04 -8.41
N GLN A 275 -12.20 12.54 -7.74
CA GLN A 275 -12.09 13.10 -6.38
C GLN A 275 -11.55 12.08 -5.37
N HIS A 276 -11.92 10.80 -5.52
CA HIS A 276 -11.37 9.73 -4.70
C HIS A 276 -9.87 9.54 -4.91
N ILE A 277 -9.41 9.54 -6.18
CA ILE A 277 -7.97 9.49 -6.50
C ILE A 277 -7.25 10.69 -5.87
N GLU A 278 -7.77 11.90 -6.02
CA GLU A 278 -7.19 13.12 -5.43
C GLU A 278 -7.11 13.04 -3.90
N THR A 279 -8.12 12.46 -3.24
CA THR A 279 -8.08 12.27 -1.77
C THR A 279 -7.01 11.26 -1.34
N MET A 280 -6.73 10.26 -2.17
CA MET A 280 -5.70 9.26 -1.90
C MET A 280 -4.28 9.79 -2.05
N VAL A 281 -4.09 10.85 -2.85
CA VAL A 281 -2.78 11.49 -3.07
C VAL A 281 -2.16 11.92 -1.75
N ASP A 282 -2.89 12.61 -0.88
CA ASP A 282 -2.39 13.09 0.43
C ASP A 282 -1.87 11.93 1.29
N CYS A 283 -2.58 10.80 1.28
CA CYS A 283 -2.22 9.61 2.05
C CYS A 283 -0.95 8.93 1.52
N VAL A 284 -0.85 8.79 0.20
CA VAL A 284 0.29 8.16 -0.47
C VAL A 284 1.53 9.05 -0.35
N GLN A 285 1.41 10.36 -0.59
CA GLN A 285 2.52 11.32 -0.51
C GLN A 285 3.16 11.36 0.87
N GLY A 286 2.36 11.33 1.94
CA GLY A 286 2.86 11.32 3.31
C GLY A 286 3.80 10.15 3.63
N ASN A 287 3.74 9.07 2.84
CA ASN A 287 4.54 7.84 3.00
C ASN A 287 5.39 7.52 1.76
N THR A 288 5.74 8.53 0.98
CA THR A 288 6.57 8.41 -0.23
C THR A 288 7.76 9.36 -0.13
N SER A 289 8.84 9.05 -0.85
CA SER A 289 9.96 10.00 -0.97
C SER A 289 9.48 11.32 -1.59
N PRO A 290 10.19 12.45 -1.38
CA PRO A 290 9.77 13.74 -1.94
C PRO A 290 9.58 13.69 -3.46
N ALA A 291 10.50 13.05 -4.19
CA ALA A 291 10.40 12.88 -5.64
C ALA A 291 9.21 11.99 -6.05
N GLY A 292 8.94 10.92 -5.28
CA GLY A 292 7.76 10.09 -5.54
C GLY A 292 6.45 10.80 -5.19
N ALA A 293 6.44 11.67 -4.17
CA ALA A 293 5.28 12.47 -3.83
C ALA A 293 4.91 13.46 -4.95
N GLU A 294 5.92 14.09 -5.57
CA GLU A 294 5.75 14.91 -6.78
C GLU A 294 5.19 14.07 -7.93
N ALA A 295 5.73 12.87 -8.18
CA ALA A 295 5.23 11.98 -9.24
C ALA A 295 3.77 11.54 -9.02
N VAL A 296 3.38 11.25 -7.78
CA VAL A 296 1.97 10.93 -7.42
C VAL A 296 1.05 12.13 -7.65
N GLN A 297 1.51 13.34 -7.34
CA GLN A 297 0.78 14.58 -7.61
C GLN A 297 0.57 14.78 -9.10
N GLU A 298 1.64 14.71 -9.89
CA GLU A 298 1.61 14.91 -11.33
C GLU A 298 0.65 13.93 -12.00
N GLN A 299 0.68 12.65 -11.62
CA GLN A 299 -0.27 11.66 -12.14
C GLN A 299 -1.72 12.05 -11.89
N ALA A 300 -2.09 12.47 -10.68
CA ALA A 300 -3.46 12.90 -10.38
C ALA A 300 -3.84 14.17 -11.16
N GLU A 301 -2.92 15.12 -11.29
CA GLU A 301 -3.12 16.34 -12.07
C GLU A 301 -3.32 16.06 -13.57
N GLU A 302 -2.58 15.12 -14.14
CA GLU A 302 -2.74 14.69 -15.53
C GLU A 302 -4.15 14.11 -15.78
N LEU A 303 -4.67 13.30 -14.85
CA LEU A 303 -6.03 12.76 -14.93
C LEU A 303 -7.07 13.86 -14.83
N ARG A 304 -6.91 14.80 -13.90
CA ARG A 304 -7.80 15.94 -13.73
C ARG A 304 -7.85 16.78 -15.00
N LEU A 305 -6.69 17.13 -15.56
CA LEU A 305 -6.58 17.88 -16.82
C LEU A 305 -7.13 17.08 -18.00
N GLY A 306 -6.95 15.77 -18.03
CA GLY A 306 -7.52 14.88 -19.04
C GLY A 306 -9.05 14.86 -19.01
N TRP A 307 -9.64 14.71 -17.83
CA TRP A 307 -11.09 14.76 -17.64
C TRP A 307 -11.67 16.14 -18.00
N GLN A 308 -11.00 17.23 -17.60
CA GLN A 308 -11.41 18.59 -17.97
C GLN A 308 -11.41 18.81 -19.48
N ARG A 309 -10.37 18.31 -20.19
CA ARG A 309 -10.31 18.36 -21.66
C ARG A 309 -11.45 17.58 -22.31
N LEU A 310 -11.80 16.41 -21.78
CA LEU A 310 -12.91 15.61 -22.29
C LEU A 310 -14.26 16.34 -22.10
N ARG A 311 -14.51 16.90 -20.92
CA ARG A 311 -15.72 17.70 -20.61
C ARG A 311 -15.82 18.93 -21.52
N GLN A 312 -14.71 19.62 -21.76
CA GLN A 312 -14.66 20.74 -22.69
C GLN A 312 -15.01 20.29 -24.12
N GLY A 313 -14.40 19.22 -24.61
CA GLY A 313 -14.69 18.69 -25.95
C GLY A 313 -16.14 18.25 -26.13
N LEU A 314 -16.78 17.70 -25.08
CA LEU A 314 -18.22 17.38 -25.08
C LEU A 314 -19.07 18.65 -25.22
N CYS A 315 -18.77 19.69 -24.46
CA CYS A 315 -19.47 20.98 -24.54
C CYS A 315 -19.34 21.57 -25.95
N GLU A 316 -18.13 21.64 -26.49
CA GLU A 316 -17.86 22.18 -27.83
C GLU A 316 -18.59 21.39 -28.93
N ALA A 317 -18.62 20.05 -28.83
CA ALA A 317 -19.36 19.20 -29.76
C ALA A 317 -20.88 19.42 -29.68
N GLN A 318 -21.41 19.54 -28.46
CA GLN A 318 -22.83 19.80 -28.23
C GLN A 318 -23.23 21.18 -28.75
N ASP A 319 -22.46 22.23 -28.45
CA ASP A 319 -22.69 23.59 -28.92
C ASP A 319 -22.62 23.67 -30.45
N GLY A 320 -21.64 23.00 -31.05
CA GLY A 320 -21.51 22.89 -32.50
C GLY A 320 -22.75 22.24 -33.17
N LEU A 321 -23.31 21.19 -32.57
CA LEU A 321 -24.54 20.58 -33.07
C LEU A 321 -25.78 21.46 -32.88
N HIS A 322 -25.91 22.16 -31.75
CA HIS A 322 -27.00 23.12 -31.55
C HIS A 322 -26.92 24.27 -32.55
N CYS A 323 -25.73 24.82 -32.81
CA CYS A 323 -25.55 25.87 -33.82
C CYS A 323 -25.96 25.39 -35.22
N ARG A 324 -25.62 24.14 -35.57
CA ARG A 324 -26.06 23.52 -36.83
C ARG A 324 -27.57 23.32 -36.88
N LEU A 325 -28.19 22.89 -35.78
CA LEU A 325 -29.64 22.72 -35.68
C LEU A 325 -30.37 24.05 -35.83
N ASP A 326 -29.90 25.09 -35.14
CA ASP A 326 -30.47 26.44 -35.21
C ASP A 326 -30.34 27.02 -36.61
N SER A 327 -29.16 26.86 -37.24
CA SER A 327 -28.94 27.26 -38.63
C SER A 327 -29.90 26.54 -39.59
N HIS A 328 -30.09 25.23 -39.40
CA HIS A 328 -31.01 24.44 -40.22
C HIS A 328 -32.47 24.86 -40.00
N SER A 329 -32.89 25.11 -38.77
CA SER A 329 -34.22 25.63 -38.46
C SER A 329 -34.45 27.00 -39.10
N GLN A 330 -33.47 27.91 -39.01
CA GLN A 330 -33.55 29.22 -39.64
C GLN A 330 -33.65 29.12 -41.16
N TYR A 331 -32.88 28.22 -41.77
CA TYR A 331 -32.98 27.91 -43.20
C TYR A 331 -34.40 27.45 -43.57
N LEU A 332 -34.95 26.47 -42.85
CA LEU A 332 -36.30 25.95 -43.10
C LEU A 332 -37.38 27.04 -42.94
N THR A 333 -37.33 27.84 -41.88
CA THR A 333 -38.28 28.95 -41.69
C THR A 333 -38.20 29.98 -42.82
N ARG A 334 -36.99 30.30 -43.29
CA ARG A 334 -36.79 31.21 -44.43
C ARG A 334 -37.28 30.61 -45.74
N CYS A 335 -37.05 29.32 -45.98
CA CYS A 335 -37.58 28.60 -47.14
C CYS A 335 -39.11 28.59 -47.15
N GLN A 336 -39.73 28.31 -46.00
CA GLN A 336 -41.19 28.36 -45.85
C GLN A 336 -41.72 29.76 -46.14
N LYS A 337 -41.12 30.79 -45.52
CA LYS A 337 -41.54 32.19 -45.73
C LYS A 337 -41.41 32.62 -47.19
N LEU A 338 -40.29 32.28 -47.84
CA LEU A 338 -40.11 32.54 -49.26
C LEU A 338 -41.16 31.81 -50.10
N GLY A 339 -41.46 30.54 -49.79
CA GLY A 339 -42.52 29.78 -50.46
C GLY A 339 -43.91 30.42 -50.31
N GLU A 340 -44.27 30.88 -49.11
CA GLU A 340 -45.51 31.60 -48.84
C GLU A 340 -45.59 32.92 -49.64
N ASP A 341 -44.49 33.69 -49.68
CA ASP A 341 -44.45 34.97 -50.39
C ASP A 341 -44.48 34.77 -51.93
N ILE A 342 -43.85 33.71 -52.45
CA ILE A 342 -43.95 33.27 -53.86
C ILE A 342 -45.39 32.88 -54.19
N GLY A 343 -46.03 32.08 -53.33
CA GLY A 343 -47.41 31.63 -53.49
C GLY A 343 -48.38 32.80 -53.50
N GLY A 344 -48.27 33.72 -52.54
CA GLY A 344 -49.11 34.91 -52.47
C GLY A 344 -48.98 35.83 -53.70
N LEU A 345 -47.75 36.04 -54.20
CA LEU A 345 -47.56 36.81 -55.44
C LEU A 345 -48.15 36.09 -56.65
N ARG A 346 -48.00 34.76 -56.74
CA ARG A 346 -48.56 33.96 -57.84
C ARG A 346 -50.09 34.01 -57.86
N GLU A 347 -50.75 33.89 -56.70
CA GLU A 347 -52.21 34.02 -56.57
C GLU A 347 -52.69 35.40 -57.00
N LEU A 348 -52.00 36.46 -56.56
CA LEU A 348 -52.31 37.83 -56.97
C LEU A 348 -52.15 38.02 -58.48
N LEU A 349 -51.06 37.51 -59.07
CA LEU A 349 -50.83 37.57 -60.50
C LEU A 349 -51.88 36.81 -61.31
N GLN A 350 -52.31 35.63 -60.84
CA GLN A 350 -53.41 34.88 -61.45
C GLN A 350 -54.73 35.64 -61.39
N GLY A 351 -55.06 36.25 -60.24
CA GLY A 351 -56.24 37.10 -60.11
C GLY A 351 -56.22 38.29 -61.06
N LEU A 352 -55.08 38.98 -61.17
CA LEU A 352 -54.89 40.09 -62.10
C LEU A 352 -54.94 39.63 -63.56
N ASP A 353 -54.39 38.47 -63.90
CA ASP A 353 -54.44 37.90 -65.25
C ASP A 353 -55.87 37.48 -65.63
N GLN A 354 -56.63 36.91 -64.68
CA GLN A 354 -58.04 36.59 -64.87
C GLN A 354 -58.89 37.85 -65.05
N GLU A 355 -58.63 38.92 -64.27
CA GLU A 355 -59.27 40.23 -64.49
C GLU A 355 -58.98 40.77 -65.89
N LEU A 356 -57.77 40.58 -66.42
CA LEU A 356 -57.41 40.95 -67.79
C LEU A 356 -58.14 40.08 -68.82
N GLU A 357 -58.27 38.76 -68.60
CA GLU A 357 -58.97 37.83 -69.50
C GLU A 357 -60.48 38.03 -69.55
N GLU A 358 -61.16 38.23 -68.41
CA GLU A 358 -62.58 38.58 -68.36
C GLU A 358 -62.87 39.90 -69.09
N THR A 359 -61.92 40.84 -68.99
CA THR A 359 -61.99 42.13 -69.69
C THR A 359 -61.82 41.93 -71.21
N GLN A 360 -61.07 40.91 -71.63
CA GLN A 360 -60.84 40.54 -73.04
C GLN A 360 -61.99 39.70 -73.64
N GLU A 361 -62.62 38.81 -72.87
CA GLU A 361 -63.83 38.07 -73.27
C GLU A 361 -65.07 38.97 -73.34
N SER A 362 -65.19 39.99 -72.49
CA SER A 362 -66.24 41.02 -72.61
C SER A 362 -66.17 41.84 -73.91
N ARG A 363 -65.08 41.70 -74.68
CA ARG A 363 -64.87 42.29 -76.01
C ARG A 363 -65.46 41.44 -77.15
N SER A 364 -65.69 40.15 -76.93
CA SER A 364 -66.19 39.21 -77.96
C SER A 364 -67.72 39.14 -78.02
N LEU A 365 -68.43 39.61 -76.98
CA LEU A 365 -69.89 39.68 -76.92
C LEU A 365 -70.39 41.13 -77.10
N SER A 366 -70.74 41.48 -78.34
CA SER A 366 -71.69 42.53 -78.75
C SER A 366 -71.45 44.00 -78.32
N GLU A 367 -71.27 44.82 -79.36
CA GLU A 367 -71.54 46.25 -79.55
C GLU A 367 -71.01 47.32 -78.55
N THR A 368 -70.51 48.38 -79.18
CA THR A 368 -69.77 49.55 -78.68
C THR A 368 -70.61 50.49 -77.82
N SER A 369 -70.25 50.63 -76.53
CA SER A 369 -70.66 51.72 -75.65
C SER A 369 -69.41 52.36 -75.01
N GLU A 370 -69.31 53.70 -75.04
CA GLU A 370 -68.20 54.47 -74.42
C GLU A 370 -68.00 54.13 -72.94
N GLU A 371 -69.08 53.80 -72.21
CA GLU A 371 -69.03 53.42 -70.80
C GLU A 371 -68.27 52.10 -70.57
N LYS A 372 -68.35 51.14 -71.51
CA LYS A 372 -67.57 49.89 -71.44
C LYS A 372 -66.09 50.15 -71.67
N MET A 373 -65.70 51.00 -72.63
CA MET A 373 -64.28 51.31 -72.92
C MET A 373 -63.61 52.04 -71.74
N VAL A 374 -64.31 52.98 -71.09
CA VAL A 374 -63.81 53.66 -69.89
C VAL A 374 -63.69 52.69 -68.71
N GLY A 375 -64.63 51.74 -68.55
CA GLY A 375 -64.55 50.68 -67.55
C GLY A 375 -63.36 49.75 -67.75
N GLN A 376 -63.09 49.33 -68.99
CA GLN A 376 -61.93 48.52 -69.36
C GLN A 376 -60.60 49.26 -69.11
N TRP A 377 -60.50 50.52 -69.54
CA TRP A 377 -59.31 51.34 -69.26
C TRP A 377 -59.07 51.53 -67.76
N ARG A 378 -60.12 51.68 -66.96
CA ARG A 378 -60.03 51.79 -65.50
C ARG A 378 -59.54 50.49 -64.88
N LYS A 379 -59.98 49.32 -65.36
CA LYS A 379 -59.50 48.00 -64.92
C LYS A 379 -58.03 47.78 -65.30
N TYR A 380 -57.65 47.98 -66.57
CA TYR A 380 -56.24 47.90 -67.01
C TYR A 380 -55.33 48.86 -66.25
N SER A 381 -55.78 50.10 -66.04
CA SER A 381 -55.02 51.09 -65.24
C SER A 381 -54.95 50.72 -63.76
N GLY A 382 -55.97 50.04 -63.23
CA GLY A 382 -55.99 49.45 -61.89
C GLY A 382 -54.95 48.32 -61.77
N VAL A 383 -55.02 47.33 -62.66
CA VAL A 383 -54.07 46.20 -62.74
C VAL A 383 -52.64 46.71 -62.91
N ARG A 384 -52.39 47.69 -63.79
CA ARG A 384 -51.06 48.32 -63.95
C ARG A 384 -50.57 49.00 -62.67
N ARG A 385 -51.45 49.69 -61.95
CA ARG A 385 -51.09 50.35 -60.69
C ARG A 385 -50.70 49.33 -59.62
N THR A 386 -51.47 48.24 -59.51
CA THR A 386 -51.17 47.14 -58.59
C THR A 386 -49.86 46.44 -58.97
N LEU A 387 -49.64 46.11 -60.24
CA LEU A 387 -48.38 45.49 -60.72
C LEU A 387 -47.14 46.36 -60.48
N VAL A 388 -47.27 47.70 -60.54
CA VAL A 388 -46.18 48.61 -60.17
C VAL A 388 -45.94 48.61 -58.65
N GLY A 389 -46.98 48.44 -57.84
CA GLY A 389 -46.85 48.22 -56.39
C GLY A 389 -46.09 46.93 -56.05
N GLU A 390 -46.34 45.86 -56.80
CA GLU A 390 -45.74 44.54 -56.57
C GLU A 390 -44.30 44.38 -57.10
N ASP A 391 -43.74 45.37 -57.81
CA ASP A 391 -42.30 45.37 -58.15
C ASP A 391 -41.44 45.33 -56.87
N SER A 392 -41.93 45.93 -55.77
CA SER A 392 -41.28 45.87 -54.46
C SER A 392 -41.31 44.48 -53.82
N GLN A 393 -42.38 43.71 -54.04
CA GLN A 393 -42.48 42.32 -53.59
C GLN A 393 -41.53 41.41 -54.39
N VAL A 394 -41.40 41.62 -55.70
CA VAL A 394 -40.42 40.90 -56.53
C VAL A 394 -38.98 41.14 -56.06
N ASP A 395 -38.63 42.36 -55.68
CA ASP A 395 -37.29 42.65 -55.14
C ASP A 395 -37.09 42.09 -53.72
N LEU A 396 -38.15 42.02 -52.91
CA LEU A 396 -38.13 41.32 -51.62
C LEU A 396 -37.85 39.82 -51.79
N LEU A 397 -38.52 39.13 -52.74
CA LEU A 397 -38.30 37.71 -53.02
C LEU A 397 -36.85 37.43 -53.44
N LYS A 398 -36.26 38.29 -54.30
CA LYS A 398 -34.84 38.17 -54.68
C LYS A 398 -33.90 38.37 -53.49
N SER A 399 -34.22 39.31 -52.58
CA SER A 399 -33.42 39.54 -51.38
C SER A 399 -33.50 38.34 -50.43
N GLN A 400 -34.70 37.80 -50.18
CA GLN A 400 -34.90 36.60 -49.35
C GLN A 400 -34.14 35.39 -49.91
N LEU A 401 -34.21 35.15 -51.23
CA LEU A 401 -33.43 34.10 -51.89
C LEU A 401 -31.92 34.31 -51.73
N LYS A 402 -31.44 35.56 -51.83
CA LYS A 402 -30.02 35.89 -51.62
C LYS A 402 -29.55 35.53 -50.21
N GLU A 403 -30.41 35.71 -49.20
CA GLU A 403 -30.08 35.33 -47.84
C GLU A 403 -30.02 33.80 -47.63
N LEU A 404 -30.77 33.01 -48.43
CA LEU A 404 -30.71 31.54 -48.36
C LEU A 404 -29.36 30.98 -48.84
N PHE A 405 -28.64 31.68 -49.71
CA PHE A 405 -27.29 31.26 -50.14
C PHE A 405 -26.21 31.40 -49.05
N ARG A 406 -26.54 31.98 -47.90
CA ARG A 406 -25.64 32.00 -46.73
C ARG A 406 -25.59 30.65 -46.01
N PHE A 407 -26.56 29.77 -46.29
CA PHE A 407 -26.66 28.43 -45.72
C PHE A 407 -25.99 27.42 -46.64
N ALA A 408 -25.59 26.27 -46.09
CA ALA A 408 -24.86 25.24 -46.83
C ALA A 408 -25.77 24.33 -47.68
N GLU A 409 -27.08 24.43 -47.45
CA GLU A 409 -28.13 23.64 -48.08
C GLU A 409 -28.44 24.07 -49.53
N ASP A 410 -28.82 23.10 -50.38
CA ASP A 410 -29.14 23.35 -51.79
C ASP A 410 -30.50 24.04 -51.96
N SER A 411 -30.48 25.28 -52.45
CA SER A 411 -31.65 26.14 -52.65
C SER A 411 -32.07 26.29 -54.12
N ARG A 412 -31.57 25.41 -55.01
CA ARG A 412 -31.86 25.48 -56.46
C ARG A 412 -33.35 25.49 -56.81
N HIS A 413 -34.16 24.66 -56.16
CA HIS A 413 -35.61 24.60 -56.41
C HIS A 413 -36.32 25.94 -56.12
N LEU A 414 -36.00 26.59 -54.99
CA LEU A 414 -36.54 27.92 -54.66
C LEU A 414 -36.02 29.00 -55.61
N SER A 415 -34.79 28.87 -56.10
CA SER A 415 -34.26 29.78 -57.13
C SER A 415 -35.06 29.69 -58.43
N ASP A 416 -35.45 28.48 -58.84
CA ASP A 416 -36.26 28.27 -60.03
C ASP A 416 -37.69 28.81 -59.85
N ASP A 417 -38.28 28.61 -58.66
CA ASP A 417 -39.62 29.12 -58.33
C ASP A 417 -39.68 30.65 -58.31
N VAL A 418 -38.68 31.32 -57.71
CA VAL A 418 -38.56 32.78 -57.76
C VAL A 418 -38.44 33.25 -59.21
N LEU A 419 -37.61 32.59 -60.02
CA LEU A 419 -37.44 32.96 -61.43
C LEU A 419 -38.75 32.79 -62.21
N ALA A 420 -39.52 31.74 -61.94
CA ALA A 420 -40.81 31.48 -62.58
C ALA A 420 -41.83 32.57 -62.26
N VAL A 421 -42.01 32.91 -60.98
CA VAL A 421 -42.94 33.98 -60.56
C VAL A 421 -42.52 35.35 -61.09
N VAL A 422 -41.21 35.64 -61.13
CA VAL A 422 -40.71 36.88 -61.75
C VAL A 422 -41.04 36.94 -63.25
N LYS A 423 -40.92 35.82 -63.98
CA LYS A 423 -41.31 35.76 -65.40
C LYS A 423 -42.81 35.96 -65.59
N GLU A 424 -43.63 35.36 -64.72
CA GLU A 424 -45.09 35.54 -64.73
C GLU A 424 -45.46 37.00 -64.47
N HIS A 425 -44.85 37.66 -63.48
CA HIS A 425 -45.04 39.09 -63.22
C HIS A 425 -44.75 39.94 -64.46
N GLN A 426 -43.62 39.68 -65.13
CA GLN A 426 -43.27 40.39 -66.37
C GLN A 426 -44.26 40.10 -67.52
N SER A 427 -44.76 38.86 -67.60
CA SER A 427 -45.76 38.47 -68.59
C SER A 427 -47.08 39.23 -68.40
N VAL A 428 -47.65 39.21 -67.18
CA VAL A 428 -48.90 39.93 -66.85
C VAL A 428 -48.71 41.44 -67.02
N LYS A 429 -47.55 41.99 -66.62
CA LYS A 429 -47.17 43.39 -66.87
C LYS A 429 -47.11 43.72 -68.35
N SER A 430 -46.65 42.80 -69.20
CA SER A 430 -46.65 43.00 -70.65
C SER A 430 -48.06 42.95 -71.25
N ARG A 431 -48.95 42.08 -70.74
CA ARG A 431 -50.36 41.99 -71.15
C ARG A 431 -51.17 43.22 -70.74
N ALA A 432 -50.96 43.74 -69.54
CA ALA A 432 -51.62 44.94 -69.04
C ALA A 432 -51.16 46.23 -69.75
N ASN A 433 -50.01 46.20 -70.46
CA ASN A 433 -49.46 47.33 -71.22
C ASN A 433 -49.79 47.28 -72.73
N ARG A 434 -50.42 46.20 -73.22
CA ARG A 434 -51.01 46.11 -74.57
C ARG A 434 -52.42 46.66 -74.56
#